data_AF-A0A396LBN8-F1
#
_entry.id   AF-A0A396LBN8-F1
#
_cell.length_a   1.000
_cell.length_b   1.000
_cell.length_c   1.000
_cell.angle_alpha   90.00
_cell.angle_beta   90.00
_cell.angle_gamma   90.00
#
_symmetry.space_group_name_H-M   'P 1'
#
loop_
_entity.id
_entity.type
_entity.pdbx_description
1 polymer ?
#
loop_
_entity_poly.entity_id
_entity_poly.type
_entity_poly.pdbx_seq_one_letter_code
_entity_poly.pdbx_strand_id
1 'polypeptide(L)'
;MKKIPRMILGCTLAAALALTACSRSDSGSSGSMSTNMGGSSSQTGQAGQNTAYRTGLGILTEASDQERTGKIDTIAAAVLLDAEGRVADVMLDEVEISVTGDSTGKVTMPTDDRTKRQKGDDYPLAAVSSLKKGWAEQADAFGNYLTGKTPDEVKKLATDDDGKPKDADLLSTCTIAVDGYRDAVVRACENAKAVGSARGDRAVLGVSVRNDTKELTADDDHDVTAQVDITVAALTLDADSRVTGAVADVAEPALTVGADGTVSAPEMVKTKVELGDSYGMRGASSLDKEWYEHSEGWCDYLKGKTRTEIAGIPDDGSDADLAALCTISVTELQKAALAAFAEE
;
A
#
# COMPACT_ATOMS: atom_id res chain seq x y z
N MET A 1 22.94 -48.59 16.26
CA MET A 1 22.80 -47.65 17.39
C MET A 1 23.23 -46.25 16.95
N LYS A 2 22.27 -45.37 16.67
CA LYS A 2 22.17 -43.97 17.13
C LYS A 2 20.90 -43.39 16.50
N LYS A 3 19.99 -42.97 17.38
CA LYS A 3 18.68 -42.36 17.12
C LYS A 3 18.88 -40.93 16.60
N ILE A 4 17.96 -40.31 15.86
CA ILE A 4 16.87 -39.44 16.38
C ILE A 4 16.01 -38.95 15.18
N PRO A 5 14.73 -38.60 15.38
CA PRO A 5 13.65 -38.67 14.40
C PRO A 5 13.23 -37.31 13.83
N ARG A 6 12.38 -37.30 12.80
CA ARG A 6 11.50 -36.17 12.50
C ARG A 6 10.12 -36.64 12.01
N MET A 7 9.16 -36.41 12.90
CA MET A 7 7.71 -36.27 12.72
C MET A 7 7.48 -35.01 11.84
N ILE A 8 6.52 -34.93 10.92
CA ILE A 8 5.12 -34.47 11.08
C ILE A 8 4.56 -34.57 9.64
N LEU A 9 3.66 -35.52 9.34
CA LEU A 9 2.19 -35.41 9.42
C LEU A 9 1.63 -34.32 8.48
N GLY A 10 1.28 -34.75 7.27
CA GLY A 10 0.42 -34.00 6.36
C GLY A 10 -1.02 -33.98 6.87
N CYS A 11 -1.65 -32.81 6.76
CA CYS A 11 -3.09 -32.65 6.94
C CYS A 11 -3.72 -32.27 5.60
N THR A 12 -4.28 -33.29 4.97
CA THR A 12 -5.31 -33.23 3.95
C THR A 12 -6.48 -32.34 4.38
N LEU A 13 -6.81 -31.34 3.59
CA LEU A 13 -8.01 -30.52 3.76
C LEU A 13 -9.22 -31.29 3.20
N ALA A 14 -10.07 -31.80 4.10
CA ALA A 14 -11.33 -32.44 3.74
C ALA A 14 -12.44 -31.38 3.63
N ALA A 15 -13.01 -31.24 2.42
CA ALA A 15 -14.23 -30.48 2.19
C ALA A 15 -15.44 -31.25 2.76
N ALA A 16 -16.25 -30.58 3.59
CA ALA A 16 -17.54 -31.08 4.02
C ALA A 16 -18.66 -30.14 3.57
N LEU A 17 -19.55 -30.71 2.76
CA LEU A 17 -20.77 -30.14 2.22
C LEU A 17 -21.88 -29.98 3.28
N ALA A 18 -22.64 -28.90 3.12
CA ALA A 18 -24.08 -28.71 3.36
C ALA A 18 -24.75 -29.34 4.58
N LEU A 19 -25.28 -28.47 5.46
CA LEU A 19 -26.43 -28.79 6.30
C LEU A 19 -27.62 -27.90 5.94
N THR A 20 -28.63 -28.58 5.40
CA THR A 20 -30.01 -28.13 5.21
C THR A 20 -30.68 -27.96 6.57
N ALA A 21 -31.23 -26.77 6.88
CA ALA A 21 -32.13 -26.60 8.00
C ALA A 21 -33.57 -26.51 7.49
N CYS A 22 -34.35 -27.53 7.85
CA CYS A 22 -35.79 -27.56 7.65
C CYS A 22 -36.51 -26.65 8.66
N SER A 23 -37.62 -26.12 8.16
CA SER A 23 -38.65 -25.32 8.81
C SER A 23 -39.27 -25.92 10.07
N ARG A 24 -39.67 -25.04 11.00
CA ARG A 24 -40.98 -25.13 11.67
C ARG A 24 -41.39 -23.82 12.33
N SER A 25 -42.67 -23.50 12.14
CA SER A 25 -43.42 -22.31 12.56
C SER A 25 -44.19 -22.55 13.85
N ASP A 26 -44.41 -21.48 14.64
CA ASP A 26 -45.63 -21.09 15.41
C ASP A 26 -45.20 -20.21 16.61
N SER A 27 -45.54 -18.92 16.73
CA SER A 27 -46.81 -18.15 16.79
C SER A 27 -47.15 -17.72 18.23
N GLY A 28 -47.30 -16.40 18.48
CA GLY A 28 -47.85 -15.89 19.75
C GLY A 28 -47.41 -14.49 20.25
N SER A 29 -48.00 -13.44 19.68
CA SER A 29 -48.50 -12.17 20.28
C SER A 29 -47.72 -11.26 21.27
N SER A 30 -47.71 -9.97 20.86
CA SER A 30 -48.08 -8.75 21.61
C SER A 30 -47.02 -8.02 22.47
N GLY A 31 -46.70 -6.78 22.04
CA GLY A 31 -46.03 -5.78 22.87
C GLY A 31 -45.50 -4.60 22.07
N SER A 32 -46.38 -3.70 21.64
CA SER A 32 -46.05 -2.43 20.99
C SER A 32 -45.20 -1.54 21.90
N MET A 33 -44.09 -0.98 21.40
CA MET A 33 -43.64 0.38 21.75
C MET A 33 -42.77 0.95 20.62
N SER A 34 -43.10 2.20 20.30
CA SER A 34 -42.62 3.03 19.19
C SER A 34 -41.22 3.58 19.45
N THR A 35 -40.35 3.57 18.43
CA THR A 35 -39.41 4.68 18.16
C THR A 35 -38.94 4.66 16.70
N ASN A 36 -39.30 5.73 15.99
CA ASN A 36 -38.74 6.33 14.78
C ASN A 36 -37.65 5.54 14.01
N MET A 37 -38.05 5.01 12.85
CA MET A 37 -37.20 4.85 11.68
C MET A 37 -37.47 6.02 10.72
N GLY A 38 -36.41 6.70 10.27
CA GLY A 38 -36.50 7.69 9.21
C GLY A 38 -35.30 8.63 9.20
N GLY A 39 -34.47 8.52 8.16
CA GLY A 39 -33.49 9.57 7.88
C GLY A 39 -32.25 9.11 7.13
N SER A 40 -32.42 8.58 5.92
CA SER A 40 -31.39 8.73 4.89
C SER A 40 -31.19 10.23 4.65
N SER A 41 -30.04 10.78 5.00
CA SER A 41 -29.67 12.15 4.64
C SER A 41 -28.31 12.17 3.96
N SER A 42 -28.37 12.26 2.64
CA SER A 42 -27.41 12.99 1.82
C SER A 42 -27.08 14.33 2.50
N GLN A 43 -25.86 14.46 3.02
CA GLN A 43 -25.39 15.71 3.60
C GLN A 43 -24.50 16.43 2.59
N THR A 44 -25.15 17.17 1.69
CA THR A 44 -24.52 18.28 0.97
C THR A 44 -24.44 19.48 1.92
N GLY A 45 -23.22 19.93 2.20
CA GLY A 45 -22.92 21.29 2.66
C GLY A 45 -22.99 21.54 4.17
N GLN A 46 -21.85 21.37 4.86
CA GLN A 46 -21.56 22.11 6.07
C GLN A 46 -20.13 22.68 5.97
N ALA A 47 -20.03 23.90 5.45
CA ALA A 47 -18.84 24.73 5.62
C ALA A 47 -18.76 25.15 7.10
N GLY A 48 -17.62 24.94 7.74
CA GLY A 48 -17.29 25.56 9.04
C GLY A 48 -17.20 24.66 10.27
N GLN A 49 -16.82 23.38 10.14
CA GLN A 49 -16.18 22.64 11.24
C GLN A 49 -14.68 22.66 10.94
N ASN A 50 -13.85 23.14 11.87
CA ASN A 50 -12.39 23.17 11.70
C ASN A 50 -11.88 21.72 11.63
N THR A 51 -11.82 21.12 10.43
CA THR A 51 -11.43 19.72 10.31
C THR A 51 -9.93 19.59 10.57
N ALA A 52 -9.51 18.50 11.20
CA ALA A 52 -8.10 18.27 11.43
C ALA A 52 -7.38 18.07 10.08
N TYR A 53 -6.09 18.38 10.04
CA TYR A 53 -5.22 17.91 8.96
C TYR A 53 -5.26 16.38 8.92
N ARG A 54 -5.09 15.79 7.73
CA ARG A 54 -5.22 14.34 7.52
C ARG A 54 -4.05 13.78 6.74
N THR A 55 -3.52 12.65 7.19
CA THR A 55 -2.55 11.84 6.44
C THR A 55 -3.30 10.83 5.58
N GLY A 56 -2.97 10.77 4.29
CA GLY A 56 -3.49 9.82 3.34
C GLY A 56 -2.39 8.95 2.73
N LEU A 57 -2.73 7.69 2.45
CA LEU A 57 -1.90 6.74 1.72
C LEU A 57 -2.72 6.15 0.56
N GLY A 58 -2.17 6.25 -0.64
CA GLY A 58 -2.69 5.63 -1.85
C GLY A 58 -1.66 4.64 -2.38
N ILE A 59 -2.09 3.42 -2.68
CA ILE A 59 -1.29 2.39 -3.34
C ILE A 59 -2.11 1.86 -4.50
N LEU A 60 -1.52 1.87 -5.69
CA LEU A 60 -2.10 1.27 -6.89
C LEU A 60 -1.08 0.28 -7.44
N THR A 61 -1.46 -1.00 -7.50
CA THR A 61 -0.63 -2.06 -8.05
C THR A 61 -1.30 -2.67 -9.26
N GLU A 62 -0.59 -2.64 -10.38
CA GLU A 62 -1.00 -3.30 -11.62
C GLU A 62 -0.03 -4.44 -11.90
N ALA A 63 -0.60 -5.58 -12.30
CA ALA A 63 0.16 -6.71 -12.80
C ALA A 63 -0.25 -6.95 -14.26
N SER A 64 0.74 -7.21 -15.11
CA SER A 64 0.51 -7.53 -16.52
C SER A 64 1.39 -8.68 -16.97
N ASP A 65 0.95 -9.40 -17.98
CA ASP A 65 1.70 -10.48 -18.60
C ASP A 65 1.73 -10.36 -20.11
N GLN A 66 2.81 -10.88 -20.67
CA GLN A 66 3.01 -11.04 -22.10
C GLN A 66 3.88 -12.27 -22.33
N GLU A 67 3.24 -13.37 -22.72
CA GLU A 67 3.87 -14.67 -22.95
C GLU A 67 4.69 -15.11 -21.73
N ARG A 68 6.02 -15.03 -21.83
CA ARG A 68 6.97 -15.46 -20.80
C ARG A 68 7.50 -14.33 -19.92
N THR A 69 6.89 -13.15 -20.01
CA THR A 69 7.26 -11.97 -19.23
C THR A 69 6.05 -11.50 -18.44
N GLY A 70 6.25 -11.14 -17.17
CA GLY A 70 5.27 -10.40 -16.39
C GLY A 70 5.89 -9.16 -15.76
N LYS A 71 5.03 -8.19 -15.48
CA LYS A 71 5.38 -6.95 -14.81
C LYS A 71 4.47 -6.72 -13.64
N ILE A 72 5.02 -6.12 -12.60
CA ILE A 72 4.30 -5.58 -11.45
C ILE A 72 4.77 -4.14 -11.31
N ASP A 73 3.84 -3.21 -11.50
CA ASP A 73 4.08 -1.79 -11.33
C ASP A 73 3.24 -1.32 -10.12
N THR A 74 3.88 -0.72 -9.12
CA THR A 74 3.21 -0.23 -7.91
C THR A 74 3.52 1.23 -7.69
N ILE A 75 2.51 2.07 -7.80
CA ILE A 75 2.58 3.50 -7.51
C ILE A 75 2.08 3.74 -6.08
N ALA A 76 2.85 4.50 -5.31
CA ALA A 76 2.49 4.90 -3.96
C ALA A 76 2.48 6.42 -3.81
N ALA A 77 1.51 6.93 -3.04
CA ALA A 77 1.36 8.36 -2.74
C ALA A 77 1.08 8.58 -1.25
N ALA A 78 1.90 9.40 -0.60
CA ALA A 78 1.57 10.03 0.68
C ALA A 78 0.97 11.41 0.42
N VAL A 79 -0.15 11.72 1.05
CA VAL A 79 -0.81 13.03 0.92
C VAL A 79 -1.09 13.62 2.30
N LEU A 80 -0.75 14.88 2.49
CA LEU A 80 -1.24 15.69 3.60
C LEU A 80 -2.41 16.55 3.10
N LEU A 81 -3.59 16.40 3.69
CA LEU A 81 -4.72 17.31 3.47
C LEU A 81 -4.79 18.35 4.58
N ASP A 82 -5.05 19.60 4.22
CA ASP A 82 -5.33 20.68 5.15
C ASP A 82 -6.72 20.57 5.80
N ALA A 83 -7.01 21.51 6.70
CA ALA A 83 -8.27 21.61 7.43
C ALA A 83 -9.48 21.90 6.54
N GLU A 84 -9.26 22.33 5.30
CA GLU A 84 -10.27 22.55 4.26
C GLU A 84 -10.39 21.34 3.31
N GLY A 85 -9.57 20.31 3.50
CA GLY A 85 -9.53 19.12 2.66
C GLY A 85 -8.81 19.33 1.32
N ARG A 86 -7.94 20.34 1.20
CA ARG A 86 -7.08 20.57 0.04
C ARG A 86 -5.72 19.93 0.27
N VAL A 87 -5.05 19.61 -0.82
CA VAL A 87 -3.68 19.08 -0.80
C VAL A 87 -2.74 20.13 -0.24
N ALA A 88 -2.11 19.82 0.89
CA ALA A 88 -1.05 20.63 1.49
C ALA A 88 0.34 20.14 1.07
N ASP A 89 0.51 18.83 0.91
CA ASP A 89 1.76 18.22 0.47
C ASP A 89 1.55 16.83 -0.13
N VAL A 90 2.45 16.40 -1.02
CA VAL A 90 2.41 15.11 -1.72
C VAL A 90 3.82 14.56 -1.86
N MET A 91 3.99 13.29 -1.51
CA MET A 91 5.19 12.51 -1.84
C MET A 91 4.82 11.28 -2.65
N LEU A 92 5.58 10.99 -3.70
CA LEU A 92 5.33 9.90 -4.65
C LEU A 92 6.53 8.96 -4.77
N ASP A 93 6.26 7.68 -4.93
CA ASP A 93 7.27 6.69 -5.31
C ASP A 93 6.65 5.59 -6.18
N GLU A 94 7.50 4.85 -6.88
CA GLU A 94 7.06 3.76 -7.75
C GLU A 94 8.05 2.59 -7.74
N VAL A 95 7.51 1.38 -7.67
CA VAL A 95 8.23 0.13 -7.80
C VAL A 95 7.87 -0.50 -9.15
N GLU A 96 8.89 -0.88 -9.92
CA GLU A 96 8.73 -1.61 -11.19
C GLU A 96 9.49 -2.95 -11.06
N ILE A 97 8.77 -4.07 -11.10
CA ILE A 97 9.32 -5.43 -11.03
C ILE A 97 9.03 -6.15 -12.33
N SER A 98 10.04 -6.82 -12.88
CA SER A 98 9.91 -7.66 -14.08
C SER A 98 10.28 -9.10 -13.75
N VAL A 99 9.40 -10.02 -14.12
CA VAL A 99 9.56 -11.47 -13.92
C VAL A 99 9.60 -12.13 -15.29
N THR A 100 10.48 -13.12 -15.48
CA THR A 100 10.48 -13.93 -16.70
C THR A 100 10.45 -15.42 -16.39
N GLY A 101 9.74 -16.19 -17.20
CA GLY A 101 9.81 -17.65 -17.25
C GLY A 101 10.62 -18.12 -18.45
N ASP A 102 11.44 -19.16 -18.32
CA ASP A 102 12.07 -19.81 -19.46
C ASP A 102 11.26 -21.01 -19.97
N SER A 103 11.65 -21.60 -21.10
CA SER A 103 10.94 -22.74 -21.70
C SER A 103 10.94 -24.02 -20.86
N THR A 104 11.59 -24.01 -19.70
CA THR A 104 11.64 -25.12 -18.74
C THR A 104 10.86 -24.80 -17.47
N GLY A 105 10.08 -23.71 -17.46
CA GLY A 105 9.31 -23.27 -16.30
C GLY A 105 10.16 -22.57 -15.23
N LYS A 106 11.46 -22.34 -15.48
CA LYS A 106 12.33 -21.67 -14.51
C LYS A 106 12.04 -20.18 -14.51
N VAL A 107 11.85 -19.62 -13.32
CA VAL A 107 11.59 -18.19 -13.12
C VAL A 107 12.87 -17.42 -12.86
N THR A 108 12.99 -16.24 -13.46
CA THR A 108 13.98 -15.22 -13.12
C THR A 108 13.27 -14.01 -12.50
N MET A 109 13.58 -13.75 -11.23
CA MET A 109 13.18 -12.53 -10.51
C MET A 109 14.24 -11.43 -10.72
N PRO A 110 13.90 -10.14 -10.58
CA PRO A 110 14.89 -9.08 -10.68
C PRO A 110 15.84 -9.12 -9.48
N THR A 111 17.07 -8.68 -9.71
CA THR A 111 18.10 -8.54 -8.65
C THR A 111 18.11 -7.15 -8.01
N ASP A 112 17.46 -6.17 -8.66
CA ASP A 112 17.28 -4.81 -8.16
C ASP A 112 15.78 -4.53 -8.06
N ASP A 113 15.29 -4.47 -6.82
CA ASP A 113 13.91 -4.23 -6.44
C ASP A 113 13.71 -2.84 -5.83
N ARG A 114 14.72 -1.96 -5.93
CA ARG A 114 14.63 -0.58 -5.49
C ARG A 114 13.56 0.19 -6.27
N THR A 115 12.92 1.11 -5.56
CA THR A 115 11.97 2.06 -6.14
C THR A 115 12.65 3.05 -7.08
N LYS A 116 11.88 3.77 -7.92
CA LYS A 116 12.42 4.81 -8.79
C LYS A 116 13.14 5.89 -8.00
N ARG A 117 12.62 6.28 -6.83
CA ARG A 117 13.26 7.25 -5.95
C ARG A 117 14.57 6.71 -5.37
N GLN A 118 14.57 5.47 -4.87
CA GLN A 118 15.77 4.80 -4.33
C GLN A 118 16.86 4.55 -5.37
N LYS A 119 16.49 4.40 -6.65
CA LYS A 119 17.44 4.29 -7.76
C LYS A 119 18.16 5.62 -8.02
N GLY A 120 17.48 6.76 -7.86
CA GLY A 120 18.08 8.08 -8.10
C GLY A 120 18.73 8.15 -9.49
N ASP A 121 20.04 8.40 -9.54
CA ASP A 121 20.82 8.44 -10.79
C ASP A 121 20.88 7.10 -11.53
N ASP A 122 20.68 5.97 -10.83
CA ASP A 122 20.60 4.64 -11.45
C ASP A 122 19.30 4.49 -12.28
N TYR A 123 18.32 5.39 -12.12
CA TYR A 123 17.16 5.49 -12.99
C TYR A 123 17.41 6.56 -14.07
N PRO A 124 17.79 6.18 -15.31
CA PRO A 124 18.45 7.07 -16.27
C PRO A 124 17.49 8.05 -16.99
N LEU A 125 16.43 8.51 -16.33
CA LEU A 125 15.46 9.44 -16.90
C LEU A 125 16.06 10.79 -17.24
N ALA A 126 16.99 11.32 -16.43
CA ALA A 126 17.60 12.63 -16.65
C ALA A 126 18.32 12.71 -18.01
N ALA A 127 18.94 11.61 -18.45
CA ALA A 127 19.65 11.55 -19.72
C ALA A 127 18.71 11.72 -20.92
N VAL A 128 17.52 11.12 -20.85
CA VAL A 128 16.54 11.05 -21.95
C VAL A 128 15.43 12.10 -21.84
N SER A 129 15.19 12.65 -20.66
CA SER A 129 14.21 13.70 -20.42
C SER A 129 14.60 14.99 -21.16
N SER A 130 13.59 15.66 -21.71
CA SER A 130 13.73 17.00 -22.30
C SER A 130 14.10 18.05 -21.25
N LEU A 131 13.74 17.81 -19.98
CA LEU A 131 14.00 18.71 -18.85
C LEU A 131 15.38 18.51 -18.22
N LYS A 132 16.11 17.44 -18.58
CA LYS A 132 17.36 17.04 -17.91
C LYS A 132 17.23 16.81 -16.40
N LYS A 133 16.02 16.43 -15.98
CA LYS A 133 15.65 16.11 -14.60
C LYS A 133 15.46 14.61 -14.41
N GLY A 134 15.86 14.11 -13.25
CA GLY A 134 15.59 12.75 -12.82
C GLY A 134 14.09 12.49 -12.61
N TRP A 135 13.76 11.24 -12.28
CA TRP A 135 12.36 10.88 -12.00
C TRP A 135 11.82 11.57 -10.75
N ALA A 136 12.57 11.51 -9.65
CA ALA A 136 12.17 12.12 -8.37
C ALA A 136 11.90 13.63 -8.51
N GLU A 137 12.80 14.37 -9.17
CA GLU A 137 12.61 15.81 -9.41
C GLU A 137 11.33 16.14 -10.19
N GLN A 138 10.91 15.27 -11.11
CA GLN A 138 9.67 15.47 -11.88
C GLN A 138 8.44 15.03 -11.09
N ALA A 139 8.53 13.94 -10.32
CA ALA A 139 7.47 13.51 -9.40
C ALA A 139 7.21 14.57 -8.32
N ASP A 140 8.26 15.18 -7.77
CA ASP A 140 8.15 16.26 -6.78
C ASP A 140 7.58 17.53 -7.41
N ALA A 141 7.94 17.85 -8.66
CA ALA A 141 7.33 18.96 -9.40
C ALA A 141 5.82 18.73 -9.62
N PHE A 142 5.41 17.49 -9.91
CA PHE A 142 4.00 17.12 -10.00
C PHE A 142 3.30 17.26 -8.64
N GLY A 143 3.87 16.73 -7.56
CA GLY A 143 3.32 16.88 -6.20
C GLY A 143 3.12 18.35 -5.80
N ASN A 144 4.14 19.19 -6.03
CA ASN A 144 4.08 20.64 -5.78
C ASN A 144 3.01 21.36 -6.61
N TYR A 145 2.79 20.92 -7.86
CA TYR A 145 1.73 21.48 -8.70
C TYR A 145 0.33 21.20 -8.14
N LEU A 146 0.14 20.11 -7.39
CA LEU A 146 -1.14 19.76 -6.78
C LEU A 146 -1.45 20.55 -5.51
N THR A 147 -0.47 21.21 -4.89
CA THR A 147 -0.66 21.97 -3.66
C THR A 147 -1.75 23.05 -3.81
N GLY A 148 -2.66 23.07 -2.84
CA GLY A 148 -3.82 23.95 -2.79
C GLY A 148 -5.04 23.48 -3.59
N LYS A 149 -4.92 22.41 -4.39
CA LYS A 149 -6.05 21.81 -5.11
C LYS A 149 -6.88 20.92 -4.20
N THR A 150 -8.16 20.82 -4.52
CA THR A 150 -9.07 19.82 -3.96
C THR A 150 -8.89 18.46 -4.65
N PRO A 151 -9.26 17.33 -4.01
CA PRO A 151 -9.19 16.00 -4.64
C PRO A 151 -9.96 15.92 -5.97
N ASP A 152 -11.08 16.64 -6.09
CA ASP A 152 -11.86 16.73 -7.34
C ASP A 152 -11.12 17.47 -8.46
N GLU A 153 -10.33 18.50 -8.13
CA GLU A 153 -9.49 19.20 -9.10
C GLU A 153 -8.30 18.34 -9.52
N VAL A 154 -7.69 17.61 -8.58
CA VAL A 154 -6.63 16.62 -8.90
C VAL A 154 -7.18 15.57 -9.86
N LYS A 155 -8.33 14.97 -9.57
CA LYS A 155 -8.98 13.95 -10.40
C LYS A 155 -9.29 14.42 -11.83
N LYS A 156 -9.54 15.72 -12.01
CA LYS A 156 -9.87 16.32 -13.31
C LYS A 156 -8.64 16.82 -14.07
N LEU A 157 -7.43 16.62 -13.55
CA LEU A 157 -6.20 17.01 -14.23
C LEU A 157 -6.09 16.30 -15.57
N ALA A 158 -6.03 17.11 -16.63
CA ALA A 158 -6.06 16.64 -18.00
C ALA A 158 -4.70 16.09 -18.43
N THR A 159 -4.72 14.87 -18.96
CA THR A 159 -3.57 14.20 -19.58
C THR A 159 -3.81 13.97 -21.06
N ASP A 160 -2.74 13.80 -21.84
CA ASP A 160 -2.80 13.29 -23.21
C ASP A 160 -2.95 11.76 -23.24
N ASP A 161 -2.92 11.18 -24.44
CA ASP A 161 -3.12 9.75 -24.66
C ASP A 161 -1.95 8.89 -24.11
N ASP A 162 -0.80 9.51 -23.85
CA ASP A 162 0.37 8.89 -23.20
C ASP A 162 0.35 9.09 -21.67
N GLY A 163 -0.72 9.68 -21.12
CA GLY A 163 -0.82 9.99 -19.70
C GLY A 163 -0.02 11.24 -19.27
N LYS A 164 0.59 11.99 -20.18
CA LYS A 164 1.40 13.18 -19.85
C LYS A 164 0.53 14.41 -19.59
N PRO A 165 0.99 15.38 -18.77
CA PRO A 165 0.23 16.60 -18.51
C PRO A 165 -0.11 17.39 -19.77
N LYS A 166 -1.30 17.98 -19.85
CA LYS A 166 -1.67 18.96 -20.90
C LYS A 166 -1.45 20.42 -20.48
N ASP A 167 -1.43 20.68 -19.18
CA ASP A 167 -1.23 22.01 -18.62
C ASP A 167 0.22 22.47 -18.88
N ALA A 168 0.37 23.68 -19.43
CA ALA A 168 1.67 24.20 -19.85
C ALA A 168 2.61 24.51 -18.67
N ASP A 169 2.06 24.93 -17.53
CA ASP A 169 2.86 25.23 -16.34
C ASP A 169 3.40 23.92 -15.74
N LEU A 170 2.58 22.88 -15.68
CA LEU A 170 3.02 21.55 -15.25
C LEU A 170 4.03 20.95 -16.24
N LEU A 171 3.76 21.00 -17.56
CA LEU A 171 4.68 20.49 -18.59
C LEU A 171 6.07 21.14 -18.54
N SER A 172 6.15 22.39 -18.09
CA SER A 172 7.44 23.09 -17.96
C SER A 172 8.36 22.49 -16.89
N THR A 173 7.80 21.68 -15.97
CA THR A 173 8.53 21.11 -14.83
C THR A 173 8.42 19.58 -14.72
N CYS A 174 7.44 18.95 -15.37
CA CYS A 174 7.18 17.51 -15.33
C CYS A 174 6.69 17.01 -16.70
N THR A 175 7.43 16.08 -17.32
CA THR A 175 7.10 15.47 -18.62
C THR A 175 6.87 13.96 -18.58
N ILE A 176 6.98 13.35 -17.40
CA ILE A 176 6.56 11.95 -17.18
C ILE A 176 5.04 11.80 -17.34
N ALA A 177 4.58 10.57 -17.59
CA ALA A 177 3.16 10.25 -17.49
C ALA A 177 2.72 10.43 -16.03
N VAL A 178 1.59 11.11 -15.79
CA VAL A 178 1.12 11.48 -14.45
C VAL A 178 -0.26 10.95 -14.11
N ASP A 179 -0.93 10.25 -15.03
CA ASP A 179 -2.26 9.69 -14.80
C ASP A 179 -2.27 8.67 -13.64
N GLY A 180 -1.32 7.73 -13.62
CA GLY A 180 -1.17 6.79 -12.51
C GLY A 180 -0.86 7.49 -11.18
N TYR A 181 0.04 8.49 -11.19
CA TYR A 181 0.35 9.28 -9.99
C TYR A 181 -0.85 10.12 -9.51
N ARG A 182 -1.60 10.73 -10.44
CA ARG A 182 -2.84 11.45 -10.16
C ARG A 182 -3.82 10.52 -9.45
N ASP A 183 -4.01 9.32 -9.98
CA ASP A 183 -4.99 8.38 -9.45
C ASP A 183 -4.55 7.85 -8.07
N ALA A 184 -3.26 7.64 -7.84
CA ALA A 184 -2.71 7.31 -6.52
C ALA A 184 -2.90 8.45 -5.50
N VAL A 185 -2.70 9.71 -5.91
CA VAL A 185 -2.98 10.89 -5.06
C VAL A 185 -4.47 11.00 -4.73
N VAL A 186 -5.35 10.77 -5.71
CA VAL A 186 -6.80 10.75 -5.47
C VAL A 186 -7.16 9.66 -4.46
N ARG A 187 -6.61 8.45 -4.62
CA ARG A 187 -6.83 7.35 -3.67
C ARG A 187 -6.31 7.72 -2.27
N ALA A 188 -5.15 8.34 -2.18
CA ALA A 188 -4.60 8.81 -0.91
C ALA A 188 -5.51 9.85 -0.24
N CYS A 189 -6.09 10.78 -1.02
CA CYS A 189 -7.05 11.76 -0.52
C CYS A 189 -8.33 11.09 0.01
N GLU A 190 -8.86 10.08 -0.70
CA GLU A 190 -10.04 9.31 -0.30
C GLU A 190 -9.78 8.53 0.99
N ASN A 191 -8.56 8.01 1.16
CA ASN A 191 -8.13 7.24 2.33
C ASN A 191 -7.67 8.11 3.52
N ALA A 192 -7.63 9.44 3.38
CA ALA A 192 -6.99 10.31 4.36
C ALA A 192 -7.71 10.33 5.72
N LYS A 193 -6.96 10.06 6.80
CA LYS A 193 -7.45 9.97 8.18
C LYS A 193 -6.84 11.06 9.08
N ALA A 194 -7.60 11.52 10.06
CA ALA A 194 -7.13 12.47 11.08
C ALA A 194 -6.30 11.73 12.15
N VAL A 195 -5.06 11.41 11.82
CA VAL A 195 -4.16 10.58 12.65
C VAL A 195 -3.10 11.37 13.42
N GLY A 196 -3.21 12.70 13.49
CA GLY A 196 -2.34 13.54 14.33
C GLY A 196 -1.57 14.62 13.58
N SER A 197 -1.62 14.63 12.25
CA SER A 197 -1.04 15.69 11.43
C SER A 197 -1.58 17.07 11.81
N ALA A 198 -0.75 18.08 11.58
CA ALA A 198 -1.04 19.46 11.91
C ALA A 198 -0.54 20.42 10.82
N ARG A 199 -0.90 21.70 10.99
CA ARG A 199 -0.40 22.77 10.14
C ARG A 199 1.12 22.91 10.29
N GLY A 200 1.82 22.89 9.16
CA GLY A 200 3.28 23.03 9.11
C GLY A 200 4.00 21.69 8.99
N ASP A 201 3.27 20.59 9.11
CA ASP A 201 3.81 19.27 8.81
C ASP A 201 4.04 19.10 7.30
N ARG A 202 4.90 18.14 6.96
CA ARG A 202 5.15 17.68 5.58
C ARG A 202 4.83 16.20 5.43
N ALA A 203 4.40 15.79 4.24
CA ALA A 203 4.18 14.38 3.91
C ALA A 203 5.49 13.75 3.42
N VAL A 204 5.79 12.55 3.91
CA VAL A 204 6.91 11.73 3.42
C VAL A 204 6.43 10.31 3.17
N LEU A 205 7.10 9.60 2.26
CA LEU A 205 6.73 8.27 1.81
C LEU A 205 7.97 7.38 1.80
N GLY A 206 7.83 6.17 2.33
CA GLY A 206 8.87 5.15 2.26
C GLY A 206 8.30 3.82 1.82
N VAL A 207 9.10 3.09 1.03
CA VAL A 207 8.74 1.79 0.48
C VAL A 207 9.85 0.79 0.79
N SER A 208 9.47 -0.38 1.30
CA SER A 208 10.32 -1.55 1.43
C SER A 208 9.79 -2.65 0.53
N VAL A 209 10.64 -3.15 -0.37
CA VAL A 209 10.32 -4.31 -1.20
C VAL A 209 11.05 -5.52 -0.64
N ARG A 210 10.32 -6.59 -0.41
CA ARG A 210 10.87 -7.88 0.02
C ARG A 210 10.62 -8.92 -1.05
N ASN A 211 11.71 -9.38 -1.64
CA ASN A 211 11.72 -10.48 -2.60
C ASN A 211 12.42 -11.70 -1.99
N ASP A 212 11.64 -12.55 -1.32
CA ASP A 212 12.13 -13.79 -0.70
C ASP A 212 12.15 -14.99 -1.63
N THR A 213 11.71 -14.79 -2.87
CA THR A 213 11.57 -15.84 -3.86
C THR A 213 12.94 -16.38 -4.27
N LYS A 214 13.18 -17.68 -4.05
CA LYS A 214 14.43 -18.36 -4.43
C LYS A 214 14.14 -19.56 -5.31
N GLU A 215 14.76 -19.60 -6.49
CA GLU A 215 14.78 -20.72 -7.43
C GLU A 215 13.39 -21.36 -7.62
N LEU A 216 12.48 -20.66 -8.30
CA LEU A 216 11.21 -21.23 -8.70
C LEU A 216 11.36 -21.95 -10.04
N THR A 217 10.77 -23.14 -10.14
CA THR A 217 10.64 -23.88 -11.39
C THR A 217 9.30 -24.57 -11.38
N ALA A 218 8.44 -24.20 -12.33
CA ALA A 218 7.19 -24.89 -12.59
C ALA A 218 7.44 -26.25 -13.27
N ASP A 219 6.52 -27.18 -13.08
CA ASP A 219 6.49 -28.46 -13.78
C ASP A 219 5.07 -28.76 -14.30
N ASP A 220 4.94 -29.82 -15.08
CA ASP A 220 3.67 -30.19 -15.73
C ASP A 220 2.52 -30.41 -14.74
N ASP A 221 2.81 -30.63 -13.45
CA ASP A 221 1.83 -30.86 -12.39
C ASP A 221 1.58 -29.60 -11.53
N HIS A 222 2.50 -28.64 -11.51
CA HIS A 222 2.47 -27.48 -10.61
C HIS A 222 3.03 -26.19 -11.25
N ASP A 223 2.16 -25.18 -11.33
CA ASP A 223 2.59 -23.80 -11.53
C ASP A 223 3.29 -23.26 -10.26
N VAL A 224 4.12 -22.24 -10.44
CA VAL A 224 4.79 -21.54 -9.33
C VAL A 224 4.37 -20.08 -9.26
N THR A 225 4.42 -19.53 -8.05
CA THR A 225 4.05 -18.14 -7.78
C THR A 225 5.29 -17.28 -7.59
N ALA A 226 5.47 -16.31 -8.49
CA ALA A 226 6.47 -15.26 -8.38
C ALA A 226 5.86 -14.04 -7.67
N GLN A 227 6.13 -13.91 -6.37
CA GLN A 227 5.57 -12.87 -5.51
C GLN A 227 6.68 -11.95 -5.00
N VAL A 228 6.31 -10.68 -4.80
CA VAL A 228 7.05 -9.71 -3.98
C VAL A 228 6.10 -9.10 -2.96
N ASP A 229 6.64 -8.73 -1.79
CA ASP A 229 5.88 -7.98 -0.79
C ASP A 229 6.31 -6.52 -0.84
N ILE A 230 5.36 -5.61 -1.08
CA ILE A 230 5.61 -4.17 -1.19
C ILE A 230 4.97 -3.51 0.02
N THR A 231 5.80 -3.14 1.00
CA THR A 231 5.37 -2.46 2.23
C THR A 231 5.57 -0.96 2.08
N VAL A 232 4.53 -0.19 2.33
CA VAL A 232 4.53 1.28 2.13
C VAL A 232 4.12 1.98 3.42
N ALA A 233 4.83 3.05 3.77
CA ALA A 233 4.51 3.92 4.90
C ALA A 233 4.43 5.38 4.45
N ALA A 234 3.26 6.00 4.65
CA ALA A 234 3.07 7.44 4.56
C ALA A 234 3.16 8.04 5.96
N LEU A 235 4.09 8.97 6.17
CA LEU A 235 4.24 9.69 7.44
C LEU A 235 3.97 11.18 7.21
N THR A 236 3.52 11.85 8.26
CA THR A 236 3.59 13.30 8.38
C THR A 236 4.59 13.65 9.46
N LEU A 237 5.47 14.60 9.16
CA LEU A 237 6.55 15.01 10.05
C LEU A 237 6.38 16.47 10.44
N ASP A 238 6.60 16.79 11.70
CA ASP A 238 6.71 18.17 12.16
C ASP A 238 8.05 18.82 11.75
N ALA A 239 8.23 20.08 12.14
CA ALA A 239 9.45 20.85 11.84
C ALA A 239 10.72 20.29 12.53
N ASP A 240 10.58 19.42 13.53
CA ASP A 240 11.68 18.74 14.23
C ASP A 240 11.90 17.31 13.70
N SER A 241 11.28 16.96 12.56
CA SER A 241 11.33 15.63 11.95
C SER A 241 10.82 14.52 12.88
N ARG A 242 9.82 14.82 13.71
CA ARG A 242 9.06 13.82 14.48
C ARG A 242 7.79 13.44 13.77
N VAL A 243 7.43 12.17 13.84
CA VAL A 243 6.16 11.67 13.26
C VAL A 243 4.97 12.27 14.00
N THR A 244 4.10 12.98 13.29
CA THR A 244 2.81 13.48 13.81
C THR A 244 1.66 12.56 13.43
N GLY A 245 1.72 11.97 12.23
CA GLY A 245 0.76 10.99 11.73
C GLY A 245 1.43 9.92 10.87
N ALA A 246 0.87 8.71 10.86
CA ALA A 246 1.39 7.59 10.11
C ALA A 246 0.25 6.72 9.57
N VAL A 247 0.41 6.20 8.36
CA VAL A 247 -0.44 5.20 7.73
C VAL A 247 0.46 4.22 6.97
N ALA A 248 0.26 2.92 7.14
CA ALA A 248 1.05 1.91 6.45
C ALA A 248 0.17 0.77 5.92
N ASP A 249 0.60 0.19 4.81
CA ASP A 249 -0.13 -0.88 4.13
C ASP A 249 0.85 -1.75 3.32
N VAL A 250 0.39 -2.92 2.89
CA VAL A 250 1.18 -3.89 2.13
C VAL A 250 0.38 -4.36 0.92
N ALA A 251 1.00 -4.32 -0.26
CA ALA A 251 0.55 -5.05 -1.43
C ALA A 251 1.39 -6.33 -1.60
N GLU A 252 0.75 -7.44 -1.93
CA GLU A 252 1.40 -8.74 -2.16
C GLU A 252 1.11 -9.23 -3.59
N PRO A 253 1.54 -8.50 -4.64
CA PRO A 253 1.32 -8.90 -6.02
C PRO A 253 2.05 -10.20 -6.34
N ALA A 254 1.36 -11.08 -7.06
CA ALA A 254 1.82 -12.42 -7.35
C ALA A 254 1.52 -12.78 -8.82
N LEU A 255 2.55 -13.12 -9.58
CA LEU A 255 2.42 -13.66 -10.94
C LEU A 255 2.47 -15.19 -10.89
N THR A 256 1.68 -15.86 -11.72
CA THR A 256 1.74 -17.32 -11.88
C THR A 256 2.61 -17.67 -13.06
N VAL A 257 3.48 -18.68 -12.93
CA VAL A 257 4.33 -19.17 -14.03
C VAL A 257 4.10 -20.66 -14.23
N GLY A 258 3.81 -21.06 -15.47
CA GLY A 258 3.59 -22.46 -15.85
C GLY A 258 4.83 -23.18 -16.35
N ALA A 259 4.71 -24.49 -16.56
CA ALA A 259 5.80 -25.39 -16.97
C ALA A 259 6.52 -24.98 -18.27
N ASP A 260 5.81 -24.32 -19.18
CA ASP A 260 6.34 -23.81 -20.45
C ASP A 260 6.95 -22.39 -20.32
N GLY A 261 6.94 -21.83 -19.10
CA GLY A 261 7.40 -20.49 -18.77
C GLY A 261 6.38 -19.39 -19.00
N THR A 262 5.16 -19.70 -19.46
CA THR A 262 4.10 -18.71 -19.61
C THR A 262 3.81 -18.07 -18.25
N VAL A 263 3.78 -16.74 -18.24
CA VAL A 263 3.44 -15.92 -17.08
C VAL A 263 1.98 -15.49 -17.19
N SER A 264 1.27 -15.45 -16.07
CA SER A 264 -0.11 -14.99 -15.99
C SER A 264 -0.28 -14.02 -14.82
N ALA A 265 -0.80 -12.83 -15.11
CA ALA A 265 -1.08 -11.81 -14.13
C ALA A 265 -2.48 -12.02 -13.51
N PRO A 266 -2.67 -11.67 -12.23
CA PRO A 266 -3.98 -11.62 -11.62
C PRO A 266 -4.80 -10.48 -12.23
N GLU A 267 -6.13 -10.63 -12.24
CA GLU A 267 -7.05 -9.58 -12.73
C GLU A 267 -6.95 -8.29 -11.89
N MET A 268 -6.68 -8.43 -10.59
CA MET A 268 -6.59 -7.32 -9.67
C MET A 268 -5.62 -7.67 -8.53
N VAL A 269 -4.84 -6.69 -8.11
CA VAL A 269 -4.06 -6.74 -6.87
C VAL A 269 -4.72 -5.80 -5.87
N LYS A 270 -5.01 -6.31 -4.68
CA LYS A 270 -5.52 -5.52 -3.55
C LYS A 270 -4.47 -5.48 -2.45
N THR A 271 -4.40 -4.36 -1.74
CA THR A 271 -3.59 -4.29 -0.52
C THR A 271 -4.25 -5.02 0.64
N LYS A 272 -3.50 -5.25 1.73
CA LYS A 272 -4.05 -5.86 2.95
C LYS A 272 -5.13 -5.00 3.59
N VAL A 273 -4.99 -3.68 3.57
CA VAL A 273 -6.07 -2.78 4.05
C VAL A 273 -7.30 -2.86 3.15
N GLU A 274 -7.14 -2.92 1.82
CA GLU A 274 -8.26 -3.07 0.89
C GLU A 274 -8.98 -4.41 1.00
N LEU A 275 -8.26 -5.49 1.35
CA LEU A 275 -8.85 -6.79 1.67
C LEU A 275 -9.66 -6.76 2.97
N GLY A 276 -9.26 -5.94 3.94
CA GLY A 276 -9.93 -5.81 5.24
C GLY A 276 -10.07 -7.17 5.93
N ASP A 277 -11.27 -7.49 6.42
CA ASP A 277 -11.56 -8.78 7.05
C ASP A 277 -11.40 -9.98 6.09
N SER A 278 -11.40 -9.76 4.77
CA SER A 278 -11.19 -10.84 3.80
C SER A 278 -9.74 -11.35 3.80
N TYR A 279 -8.79 -10.60 4.39
CA TYR A 279 -7.43 -11.08 4.58
C TYR A 279 -7.38 -12.23 5.61
N GLY A 280 -8.29 -12.24 6.60
CA GLY A 280 -8.57 -13.39 7.45
C GLY A 280 -7.51 -13.66 8.53
N MET A 281 -6.83 -12.64 9.05
CA MET A 281 -5.78 -12.79 10.04
C MET A 281 -6.30 -12.88 11.48
N ARG A 282 -7.54 -12.48 11.74
CA ARG A 282 -8.09 -12.40 13.11
C ARG A 282 -7.94 -13.70 13.89
N GLY A 283 -8.24 -14.84 13.27
CA GLY A 283 -8.13 -16.16 13.89
C GLY A 283 -6.69 -16.61 14.20
N ALA A 284 -5.68 -16.04 13.53
CA ALA A 284 -4.27 -16.30 13.78
C ALA A 284 -3.65 -15.26 14.75
N SER A 285 -4.33 -14.14 15.00
CA SER A 285 -3.86 -13.07 15.86
C SER A 285 -4.07 -13.42 17.34
N SER A 286 -3.03 -13.23 18.15
CA SER A 286 -3.13 -13.32 19.62
C SER A 286 -3.91 -12.15 20.24
N LEU A 287 -4.15 -11.07 19.49
CA LEU A 287 -4.92 -9.90 19.91
C LEU A 287 -6.35 -9.88 19.35
N ASP A 288 -6.78 -10.93 18.64
CA ASP A 288 -8.08 -10.98 17.96
C ASP A 288 -8.29 -9.79 17.01
N LYS A 289 -7.22 -9.41 16.31
CA LYS A 289 -7.16 -8.26 15.38
C LYS A 289 -6.92 -8.71 13.94
N GLU A 290 -7.56 -8.04 12.99
CA GLU A 290 -7.21 -8.14 11.56
C GLU A 290 -5.95 -7.34 11.22
N TRP A 291 -5.35 -7.60 10.06
CA TRP A 291 -4.06 -7.01 9.67
C TRP A 291 -4.06 -5.49 9.71
N TYR A 292 -5.13 -4.85 9.23
CA TYR A 292 -5.24 -3.39 9.24
C TYR A 292 -5.25 -2.82 10.68
N GLU A 293 -5.82 -3.52 11.66
CA GLU A 293 -5.84 -3.08 13.07
C GLU A 293 -4.46 -3.22 13.74
N HIS A 294 -3.63 -4.16 13.27
CA HIS A 294 -2.22 -4.25 13.67
C HIS A 294 -1.39 -3.14 13.04
N SER A 295 -1.61 -2.87 11.75
CA SER A 295 -0.94 -1.76 11.06
C SER A 295 -1.26 -0.41 11.72
N GLU A 296 -2.52 -0.18 12.10
CA GLU A 296 -2.93 1.01 12.85
C GLU A 296 -2.21 1.10 14.21
N GLY A 297 -2.11 -0.02 14.94
CA GLY A 297 -1.35 -0.09 16.19
C GLY A 297 0.15 0.23 16.01
N TRP A 298 0.78 -0.29 14.95
CA TRP A 298 2.16 0.07 14.59
C TRP A 298 2.29 1.57 14.28
N CYS A 299 1.41 2.11 13.44
CA CYS A 299 1.43 3.51 13.05
C CYS A 299 1.23 4.46 14.25
N ASP A 300 0.33 4.12 15.17
CA ASP A 300 0.13 4.86 16.41
C ASP A 300 1.37 4.85 17.29
N TYR A 301 2.10 3.73 17.35
CA TYR A 301 3.34 3.62 18.11
C TYR A 301 4.45 4.55 17.61
N LEU A 302 4.45 4.90 16.32
CA LEU A 302 5.44 5.81 15.73
C LEU A 302 5.26 7.28 16.15
N LYS A 303 4.08 7.68 16.62
CA LYS A 303 3.78 9.09 16.92
C LYS A 303 4.75 9.68 17.94
N GLY A 304 5.20 10.89 17.66
CA GLY A 304 6.19 11.64 18.43
C GLY A 304 7.63 11.14 18.29
N LYS A 305 7.89 10.01 17.61
CA LYS A 305 9.24 9.46 17.46
C LYS A 305 9.98 10.11 16.29
N THR A 306 11.29 10.20 16.46
CA THR A 306 12.28 10.55 15.43
C THR A 306 12.71 9.30 14.66
N ARG A 307 13.37 9.49 13.51
CA ARG A 307 14.03 8.40 12.76
C ARG A 307 14.91 7.51 13.64
N THR A 308 15.74 8.11 14.51
CA THR A 308 16.66 7.38 15.39
C THR A 308 15.92 6.52 16.41
N GLU A 309 14.84 7.06 17.00
CA GLU A 309 14.01 6.30 17.93
C GLU A 309 13.30 5.14 17.21
N ILE A 310 12.82 5.35 15.97
CA ILE A 310 12.19 4.29 15.15
C ILE A 310 13.20 3.18 14.82
N ALA A 311 14.43 3.54 14.46
CA ALA A 311 15.50 2.57 14.18
C ALA A 311 15.91 1.76 15.44
N GLY A 312 15.64 2.30 16.63
CA GLY A 312 15.89 1.62 17.90
C GLY A 312 14.77 0.70 18.36
N ILE A 313 13.62 0.66 17.66
CA ILE A 313 12.51 -0.24 18.01
C ILE A 313 12.93 -1.68 17.72
N PRO A 314 12.86 -2.60 18.71
CA PRO A 314 13.07 -4.02 18.47
C PRO A 314 12.02 -4.59 17.52
N ASP A 315 12.44 -5.36 16.52
CA ASP A 315 11.54 -6.01 15.55
C ASP A 315 11.27 -7.50 15.88
N ASP A 316 11.83 -7.99 16.99
CA ASP A 316 11.67 -9.35 17.52
C ASP A 316 10.42 -9.54 18.40
N GLY A 317 9.61 -8.48 18.54
CA GLY A 317 8.40 -8.47 19.36
C GLY A 317 8.66 -8.39 20.87
N SER A 318 9.88 -8.05 21.30
CA SER A 318 10.23 -7.93 22.73
C SER A 318 9.75 -6.63 23.39
N ASP A 319 9.41 -5.60 22.61
CA ASP A 319 8.85 -4.35 23.12
C ASP A 319 7.40 -4.58 23.57
N ALA A 320 7.16 -4.51 24.88
CA ALA A 320 5.86 -4.81 25.48
C ALA A 320 4.77 -3.80 25.11
N ASP A 321 5.15 -2.52 24.93
CA ASP A 321 4.19 -1.47 24.57
C ASP A 321 3.74 -1.65 23.11
N LEU A 322 4.68 -1.99 22.23
CA LEU A 322 4.35 -2.34 20.85
C LEU A 322 3.56 -3.65 20.76
N ALA A 323 3.95 -4.69 21.50
CA ALA A 323 3.28 -5.99 21.50
C ALA A 323 1.82 -5.93 21.98
N ALA A 324 1.47 -4.92 22.80
CA ALA A 324 0.09 -4.67 23.20
C ALA A 324 -0.76 -4.05 22.06
N LEU A 325 -0.11 -3.40 21.09
CA LEU A 325 -0.75 -2.74 19.96
C LEU A 325 -0.78 -3.61 18.70
N CYS A 326 0.28 -4.38 18.47
CA CYS A 326 0.56 -5.05 17.21
C CYS A 326 1.42 -6.31 17.45
N THR A 327 1.04 -7.44 16.82
CA THR A 327 1.76 -8.72 16.94
C THR A 327 2.17 -9.31 15.59
N ILE A 328 1.96 -8.58 14.49
CA ILE A 328 2.56 -8.94 13.20
C ILE A 328 4.06 -8.63 13.22
N SER A 329 4.83 -9.24 12.32
CA SER A 329 6.21 -8.80 12.11
C SER A 329 6.21 -7.34 11.64
N VAL A 330 7.01 -6.51 12.31
CA VAL A 330 7.15 -5.08 12.00
C VAL A 330 8.41 -4.77 11.20
N THR A 331 9.23 -5.77 10.86
CA THR A 331 10.53 -5.56 10.19
C THR A 331 10.38 -4.76 8.88
N GLU A 332 9.48 -5.15 7.97
CA GLU A 332 9.28 -4.42 6.71
C GLU A 332 8.54 -3.10 6.91
N LEU A 333 7.64 -3.02 7.90
CA LEU A 333 6.96 -1.78 8.28
C LEU A 333 7.95 -0.74 8.84
N GLN A 334 8.94 -1.19 9.62
CA GLN A 334 10.02 -0.37 10.14
C GLN A 334 10.95 0.09 9.02
N LYS A 335 11.34 -0.80 8.10
CA LYS A 335 12.15 -0.43 6.94
C LYS A 335 11.45 0.62 6.08
N ALA A 336 10.15 0.44 5.77
CA ALA A 336 9.38 1.42 5.03
C ALA A 336 9.29 2.76 5.77
N ALA A 337 9.02 2.75 7.08
CA ALA A 337 9.02 3.98 7.89
C ALA A 337 10.39 4.68 7.89
N LEU A 338 11.49 3.94 8.02
CA LEU A 338 12.86 4.50 7.99
C LEU A 338 13.25 5.05 6.62
N ALA A 339 12.80 4.39 5.54
CA ALA A 339 13.00 4.85 4.17
C ALA A 339 12.30 6.19 3.93
N ALA A 340 11.17 6.45 4.59
CA ALA A 340 10.45 7.71 4.46
C ALA A 340 11.24 8.93 4.97
N PHE A 341 12.24 8.72 5.84
CA PHE A 341 13.14 9.80 6.29
C PHE A 341 14.39 9.98 5.42
N ALA A 342 14.61 9.14 4.40
CA ALA A 342 15.83 9.20 3.59
C ALA A 342 15.89 10.42 2.64
N GLU A 343 14.77 11.14 2.51
CA GLU A 343 14.60 12.33 1.67
C GLU A 343 14.84 13.65 2.46
N GLU A 344 15.75 13.65 3.44
CA GLU A 344 16.24 14.85 4.16
C GLU A 344 17.56 15.39 3.60
#